data_AF-A0A956GXA0-F1
#
_entry.id   AF-A0A956GXA0-F1
#
_cell.length_a   1.000
_cell.length_b   1.000
_cell.length_c   1.000
_cell.angle_alpha   90.00
_cell.angle_beta   90.00
_cell.angle_gamma   90.00
#
_symmetry.space_group_name_H-M   'P 1'
#
loop_
_entity.id
_entity.type
_entity.pdbx_description
1 polymer ?
#
loop_
_entity_poly.entity_id
_entity_poly.type
_entity_poly.pdbx_seq_one_letter_code
_entity_poly.pdbx_strand_id
1 'polypeptide(L)'
;MQPLIDTIQAAVADGATAEQRRAAAVACRTLLAAFDAEPGKPIAAQAAATAPSLLAVLGRLAPDQALDLLIAKLRAAVPAAETQVAEKPRGFHVQLLHVPPGGEP
;
A
#
# COMPACT_ATOMS: atom_id res chain seq x y z
N MET A 1 -6.21 9.29 16.50
CA MET A 1 -6.66 8.06 15.79
C MET A 1 -5.52 7.12 15.42
N GLN A 2 -4.38 7.62 14.94
CA GLN A 2 -3.17 6.82 14.67
C GLN A 2 -2.83 5.73 15.72
N PRO A 3 -2.82 6.01 17.04
CA PRO A 3 -2.48 4.98 18.04
C PRO A 3 -3.44 3.77 18.06
N LEU A 4 -4.71 3.96 17.67
CA LEU A 4 -5.67 2.85 17.56
C LEU A 4 -5.34 1.96 16.36
N ILE A 5 -4.88 2.56 15.26
CA ILE A 5 -4.48 1.85 14.04
C ILE A 5 -3.21 1.04 14.29
N ASP A 6 -2.18 1.64 14.91
CA ASP A 6 -0.95 0.93 15.31
C ASP A 6 -1.25 -0.27 16.21
N THR A 7 -2.18 -0.12 17.16
CA THR A 7 -2.60 -1.22 18.05
C THR A 7 -3.23 -2.38 17.27
N ILE A 8 -4.05 -2.08 16.25
CA ILE A 8 -4.67 -3.10 15.40
C ILE A 8 -3.62 -3.77 14.52
N GLN A 9 -2.69 -3.02 13.94
CA GLN A 9 -1.61 -3.55 13.11
C GLN A 9 -0.69 -4.50 13.89
N ALA A 10 -0.32 -4.15 15.13
CA ALA A 10 0.47 -5.00 16.00
C ALA A 10 -0.21 -6.34 16.33
N ALA A 11 -1.54 -6.38 16.33
CA ALA A 11 -2.31 -7.59 16.64
C ALA A 11 -2.54 -8.53 15.45
N VAL A 12 -2.38 -8.03 14.22
CA VAL A 12 -2.46 -8.84 12.98
C VAL A 12 -1.09 -9.30 12.48
N ALA A 13 -0.01 -8.82 13.09
CA ALA A 13 1.33 -9.31 12.82
C ALA A 13 1.48 -10.79 13.17
N ASP A 14 2.37 -11.49 12.45
CA ASP A 14 2.72 -12.87 12.74
C ASP A 14 3.29 -12.98 14.16
N GLY A 15 2.88 -14.00 14.91
CA GLY A 15 3.28 -14.18 16.30
C GLY A 15 2.67 -13.19 17.30
N ALA A 16 1.65 -12.40 16.91
CA ALA A 16 0.96 -11.52 17.85
C ALA A 16 0.49 -12.30 19.09
N THR A 17 0.65 -11.68 20.26
CA THR A 17 0.32 -12.27 21.55
C THR A 17 -1.18 -12.19 21.84
N ALA A 18 -1.66 -12.99 22.79
CA ALA A 18 -3.06 -12.92 23.24
C ALA A 18 -3.43 -11.52 23.78
N GLU A 19 -2.48 -10.85 24.42
CA GLU A 19 -2.69 -9.51 24.97
C GLU A 19 -2.82 -8.44 23.87
N GLN A 20 -1.98 -8.52 22.82
CA GLN A 20 -2.09 -7.64 21.65
C GLN A 20 -3.43 -7.82 20.94
N ARG A 21 -3.92 -9.07 20.81
CA ARG A 21 -5.26 -9.33 20.24
C ARG A 21 -6.40 -8.75 21.09
N ARG A 22 -6.30 -8.80 22.41
CA ARG A 22 -7.28 -8.18 23.32
C ARG A 22 -7.26 -6.65 23.18
N ALA A 23 -6.07 -6.04 23.16
CA ALA A 23 -5.92 -4.61 22.97
C ALA A 23 -6.50 -4.14 21.62
N ALA A 24 -6.27 -4.88 20.54
CA ALA A 24 -6.88 -4.59 19.25
C ALA A 24 -8.40 -4.74 19.25
N ALA A 25 -8.97 -5.73 19.95
CA ALA A 25 -10.42 -5.86 20.06
C ALA A 25 -11.06 -4.66 20.79
N VAL A 26 -10.36 -4.06 21.76
CA VAL A 26 -10.79 -2.81 22.40
C VAL A 26 -10.69 -1.66 21.39
N ALA A 27 -9.56 -1.52 20.70
CA ALA A 27 -9.36 -0.48 19.69
C ALA A 27 -10.42 -0.52 18.57
N CYS A 28 -10.75 -1.71 18.05
CA CYS A 28 -11.81 -1.90 17.06
C CYS A 28 -13.17 -1.44 17.59
N ARG A 29 -13.53 -1.78 18.84
CA ARG A 29 -14.79 -1.32 19.45
C ARG A 29 -14.82 0.19 19.62
N THR A 30 -13.70 0.81 20.01
CA THR A 30 -13.58 2.26 20.11
C THR A 30 -13.78 2.94 18.75
N LEU A 31 -13.22 2.37 17.67
CA LEU A 31 -13.43 2.88 16.32
C LEU A 31 -14.90 2.73 15.89
N LEU A 32 -15.51 1.56 16.11
CA LEU A 32 -16.92 1.32 15.78
C LEU A 32 -17.85 2.29 16.52
N ALA A 33 -17.60 2.54 17.81
CA ALA A 33 -18.36 3.51 18.60
C ALA A 33 -18.19 4.95 18.06
N ALA A 34 -16.97 5.32 17.64
CA ALA A 34 -16.72 6.64 17.05
C ALA A 34 -17.44 6.84 15.69
N PHE A 35 -17.72 5.76 14.97
CA PHE A 35 -18.49 5.78 13.73
C PHE A 35 -20.01 5.59 13.94
N ASP A 36 -20.48 5.50 15.19
CA ASP A 36 -21.86 5.17 15.52
C ASP A 36 -22.32 3.88 14.79
N ALA A 37 -21.41 2.92 14.65
CA ALA A 37 -21.65 1.71 13.88
C ALA A 37 -22.55 0.75 14.67
N GLU A 38 -23.68 0.36 14.06
CA GLU A 38 -24.60 -0.62 14.64
C GLU A 38 -24.43 -2.02 13.99
N PRO A 39 -24.54 -3.10 14.76
CA PRO A 39 -24.48 -4.46 14.22
C PRO A 39 -25.52 -4.68 13.11
N GLY A 40 -25.07 -5.20 11.97
CA GLY A 40 -25.94 -5.46 10.82
C GLY A 40 -26.33 -4.22 10.01
N LYS A 41 -25.98 -3.01 10.45
CA LYS A 41 -26.07 -1.82 9.61
C LYS A 41 -24.76 -1.61 8.86
N PRO A 42 -24.82 -1.30 7.55
CA PRO A 42 -23.63 -0.96 6.82
C PRO A 42 -23.04 0.31 7.44
N ILE A 43 -21.75 0.25 7.81
CA ILE A 43 -21.01 1.46 8.13
C ILE A 43 -21.01 2.26 6.84
N ALA A 44 -21.63 3.44 6.86
CA ALA A 44 -21.61 4.33 5.72
C ALA A 44 -20.15 4.69 5.48
N ALA A 45 -19.52 3.98 4.53
CA ALA A 45 -18.32 4.47 3.91
C ALA A 45 -18.71 5.87 3.46
N GLN A 46 -18.03 6.87 3.99
CA GLN A 46 -17.96 8.15 3.33
C GLN A 46 -17.29 7.81 2.00
N ALA A 47 -18.12 7.38 1.04
CA ALA A 47 -17.77 7.38 -0.35
C ALA A 47 -17.19 8.76 -0.53
N ALA A 48 -15.88 8.84 -0.73
CA ALA A 48 -15.20 10.08 -1.00
C ALA A 48 -16.13 10.80 -1.99
N ALA A 49 -16.74 11.90 -1.53
CA ALA A 49 -17.69 12.62 -2.34
C ALA A 49 -16.87 13.13 -3.52
N THR A 50 -16.93 12.43 -4.67
CA THR A 50 -16.39 12.74 -6.01
C THR A 50 -16.30 11.41 -6.80
N ALA A 51 -17.08 11.11 -7.84
CA ALA A 51 -18.00 11.88 -8.64
C ALA A 51 -18.99 10.90 -9.32
N PRO A 52 -20.28 11.24 -9.48
CA PRO A 52 -21.25 10.43 -10.22
C PRO A 52 -21.00 10.39 -11.75
N SER A 53 -19.75 10.33 -12.22
CA SER A 53 -19.43 10.41 -13.64
C SER A 53 -18.26 9.54 -14.10
N LEU A 54 -17.39 9.03 -13.22
CA LEU A 54 -16.30 8.14 -13.66
C LEU A 54 -16.81 6.74 -14.02
N LEU A 55 -17.62 6.12 -13.16
CA LEU A 55 -18.22 4.80 -13.44
C LEU A 55 -19.14 4.84 -14.67
N ALA A 56 -19.87 5.94 -14.88
CA ALA A 56 -20.72 6.14 -16.04
C ALA A 56 -19.93 6.33 -17.35
N VAL A 57 -18.74 6.95 -17.29
CA VAL A 57 -17.82 7.10 -18.43
C VAL A 57 -17.10 5.78 -18.72
N LEU A 58 -16.63 5.07 -17.69
CA LEU A 58 -15.97 3.77 -17.82
C LEU A 58 -16.91 2.71 -18.40
N GLY A 59 -18.20 2.74 -18.04
CA GLY A 59 -19.22 1.85 -18.60
C GLY A 59 -19.51 2.07 -20.09
N ARG A 60 -19.01 3.15 -20.70
CA ARG A 60 -19.11 3.44 -22.14
C ARG A 60 -17.82 3.13 -22.91
N LEU A 61 -16.75 2.73 -22.23
CA LEU A 61 -15.45 2.41 -22.83
C LEU A 61 -15.28 0.90 -22.99
N ALA A 62 -14.45 0.51 -23.96
CA ALA A 62 -13.94 -0.86 -23.99
C ALA A 62 -13.10 -1.13 -22.72
N PRO A 63 -13.08 -2.37 -22.20
CA PRO A 63 -12.42 -2.69 -20.94
C PRO A 63 -10.94 -2.29 -20.90
N ASP A 64 -10.18 -2.50 -21.99
CA ASP A 64 -8.79 -2.04 -22.10
C ASP A 64 -8.66 -0.51 -21.96
N GLN A 65 -9.52 0.25 -22.65
CA GLN A 65 -9.51 1.72 -22.59
C GLN A 65 -9.92 2.26 -21.21
N ALA A 66 -10.85 1.57 -20.55
CA ALA A 66 -11.26 1.89 -19.19
C ALA A 66 -10.09 1.69 -18.20
N LEU A 67 -9.32 0.60 -18.36
CA LEU A 67 -8.14 0.32 -17.56
C LEU A 67 -7.04 1.36 -17.79
N ASP A 68 -6.73 1.70 -19.04
CA ASP A 68 -5.73 2.73 -19.35
C ASP A 68 -6.08 4.09 -18.73
N LEU A 69 -7.35 4.50 -18.82
CA LEU A 69 -7.81 5.75 -18.22
C LEU A 69 -7.68 5.74 -16.69
N LEU A 70 -8.06 4.63 -16.04
CA LEU A 70 -7.90 4.46 -14.59
C LEU A 70 -6.44 4.51 -14.18
N ILE A 71 -5.55 3.83 -14.91
CA ILE A 71 -4.10 3.85 -14.65
C ILE A 71 -3.57 5.28 -14.76
N ALA A 72 -3.95 6.02 -15.81
CA ALA A 72 -3.52 7.41 -15.99
C ALA A 72 -4.01 8.32 -14.85
N LYS A 73 -5.28 8.18 -14.43
CA LYS A 73 -5.84 8.98 -13.32
C LYS A 73 -5.15 8.65 -11.99
N LEU A 74 -4.87 7.37 -11.72
CA LEU A 74 -4.18 6.95 -10.50
C LEU A 74 -2.74 7.46 -10.49
N ARG A 75 -2.01 7.37 -11.60
CA ARG A 75 -0.66 7.95 -11.71
C ARG A 75 -0.65 9.46 -11.47
N ALA A 76 -1.65 10.18 -11.97
CA ALA A 76 -1.78 11.61 -11.76
C ALA A 76 -2.22 11.99 -10.33
N ALA A 77 -2.94 11.11 -9.65
CA ALA A 77 -3.42 11.31 -8.28
C ALA A 77 -2.39 10.91 -7.20
N VAL A 78 -1.33 10.18 -7.57
CA VAL A 78 -0.20 9.93 -6.69
C VAL A 78 0.54 11.26 -6.51
N PRO A 79 0.53 11.87 -5.30
CA PRO A 79 1.39 13.01 -5.04
C PRO A 79 2.83 12.58 -5.28
N ALA A 80 3.68 13.49 -5.74
CA ALA A 80 5.11 13.26 -5.88
C ALA A 80 5.77 13.06 -4.51
N ALA A 81 5.40 12.01 -3.78
CA ALA A 81 6.28 11.39 -2.82
C ALA A 81 7.43 10.87 -3.67
N GLU A 82 8.55 11.56 -3.56
CA GLU A 82 9.85 11.22 -4.10
C GLU A 82 10.09 9.71 -4.04
N THR A 83 9.68 9.02 -5.10
CA THR A 83 10.41 7.85 -5.53
C THR A 83 11.52 8.43 -6.40
N GLN A 84 12.48 9.10 -5.73
CA GLN A 84 13.85 8.98 -6.17
C GLN A 84 14.15 7.49 -6.10
N VAL A 85 13.83 6.77 -7.18
CA VAL A 85 14.65 5.62 -7.53
C VAL A 85 16.01 6.27 -7.74
N ALA A 86 16.83 6.27 -6.70
CA ALA A 86 18.25 6.45 -6.86
C ALA A 86 18.65 5.33 -7.82
N GLU A 87 18.67 5.65 -9.10
CA GLU A 87 19.31 4.87 -10.12
C GLU A 87 20.79 4.94 -9.77
N LYS A 88 21.19 4.12 -8.79
CA LYS A 88 22.58 3.84 -8.51
C LYS A 88 23.08 3.29 -9.84
N PRO A 89 23.98 3.98 -10.57
CA PRO A 89 24.54 3.40 -11.76
C PRO A 89 25.15 2.08 -11.29
N ARG A 90 24.56 0.96 -11.73
CA ARG A 90 25.16 -0.36 -11.55
C ARG A 90 26.31 -0.41 -12.53
N GLY A 91 27.36 0.35 -12.22
CA GLY A 91 28.68 0.15 -12.79
C GLY A 91 29.09 -1.26 -12.39
N PHE A 92 29.17 -2.14 -13.37
CA PHE A 92 29.81 -3.43 -13.18
C PHE A 92 31.29 -3.15 -12.91
N HIS A 93 31.69 -3.20 -11.63
CA HIS A 93 33.11 -3.26 -11.28
C HIS A 93 33.58 -4.70 -11.45
N VAL A 94 34.11 -5.00 -12.64
CA VAL A 94 34.90 -6.21 -12.85
C VAL A 94 36.29 -5.91 -12.28
N GLN A 95 36.60 -6.45 -11.09
CA GLN A 95 37.99 -6.56 -10.66
C GLN A 95 38.60 -7.76 -11.39
N LEU A 96 39.42 -7.49 -12.40
CA LEU A 96 40.37 -8.49 -12.91
C LEU A 96 41.39 -8.74 -11.79
N LEU A 97 41.26 -9.87 -11.10
CA LEU A 97 42.35 -10.42 -10.30
C LEU A 97 43.44 -10.83 -11.28
N HIS A 98 44.56 -10.10 -11.27
CA HIS A 98 45.75 -10.46 -12.02
C HIS A 98 46.34 -11.73 -11.39
N VAL A 99 46.15 -12.87 -12.06
CA VAL A 99 46.83 -14.12 -11.73
C VAL A 99 48.29 -13.98 -12.19
N PRO A 100 49.29 -14.03 -11.29
CA PRO A 100 50.68 -14.00 -11.70
C PRO A 100 51.01 -15.27 -12.52
N PRO A 101 51.84 -15.18 -13.57
CA PRO A 101 52.29 -16.36 -14.30
C PRO A 101 53.16 -17.20 -13.36
N GLY A 102 52.57 -18.26 -12.81
CA GLY A 102 53.30 -19.31 -12.10
C GLY A 102 54.24 -20.00 -13.06
N GLY A 103 55.53 -19.92 -12.75
CA GLY A 103 56.62 -20.45 -13.54
C GLY A 103 56.54 -21.96 -13.75
N GLU A 104 57.07 -22.34 -14.91
CA GLU A 104 57.40 -23.70 -15.34
C GLU A 104 58.26 -24.44 -14.30
N PRO A 105 58.10 -25.76 -14.23
CA PRO A 105 59.25 -26.67 -14.17
C PRO A 105 59.44 -27.44 -15.48
#